data_AF-A0A6C0B5Z7-F1
#
_entry.id   AF-A0A6C0B5Z7-F1
#
_cell.length_a   1.000
_cell.length_b   1.000
_cell.length_c   1.000
_cell.angle_alpha   90.00
_cell.angle_beta   90.00
_cell.angle_gamma   90.00
#
_symmetry.space_group_name_H-M   'P 1'
#
loop_
_entity.id
_entity.type
_entity.pdbx_description
1 polymer ?
#
loop_
_entity_poly.entity_id
_entity_poly.type
_entity_poly.pdbx_seq_one_letter_code
_entity_poly.pdbx_strand_id
1 'polypeptide(L)'
;MKNKLVISILLILLLFTLTYNSNAQLYNTIHESLQDQQKIPLHIYQTWHTKHLSKKMKNCVEKLKKDNPEFEHHFYDIHECRTFIKENFDKEVLDAYDKLKPLAFKADLWRYCVLYKNGGVYLDIKYHCENGFKLINVVNSELLVKEFWNGKFVENVVNNGFMIYEPNNHVLEKIIKRICWNVQNKYYSDKCSGQTGPSLLGTFYTKEQIDNINYFYYEENRRGFVKDIQTDKIILSFYLEYRDEQKSSKKEYWQDMWKNKDIYIE
;
A
#
# COMPACT_ATOMS: atom_id res chain seq x y z
N MET A 1 -36.61 -48.26 18.25
CA MET A 1 -35.87 -47.81 17.04
C MET A 1 -35.62 -46.30 17.00
N LYS A 2 -36.61 -45.42 17.28
CA LYS A 2 -36.42 -43.95 17.24
C LYS A 2 -35.27 -43.41 18.11
N ASN A 3 -35.10 -43.89 19.35
CA ASN A 3 -34.04 -43.39 20.24
C ASN A 3 -32.61 -43.71 19.77
N LYS A 4 -32.39 -44.85 19.10
CA LYS A 4 -31.06 -45.19 18.56
C LYS A 4 -30.67 -44.28 17.39
N LEU A 5 -31.64 -43.93 16.54
CA LEU A 5 -31.43 -43.04 15.39
C LEU A 5 -31.08 -41.60 15.84
N VAL A 6 -31.77 -41.08 16.87
CA VAL A 6 -31.52 -39.75 17.42
C VAL A 6 -30.12 -39.66 18.04
N ILE A 7 -29.70 -40.69 18.77
CA ILE A 7 -28.35 -40.75 19.38
C ILE A 7 -27.26 -40.78 18.28
N SER A 8 -27.47 -41.55 17.21
CA SER A 8 -26.52 -41.59 16.09
C SER A 8 -26.38 -40.25 15.36
N ILE A 9 -27.47 -39.51 15.16
CA ILE A 9 -27.43 -38.17 14.51
C ILE A 9 -26.69 -37.15 15.40
N LEU A 10 -26.93 -37.17 16.72
CA LEU A 10 -26.23 -36.30 17.66
C LEU A 10 -24.73 -36.58 17.72
N LEU A 11 -24.32 -37.86 17.67
CA LEU A 11 -22.90 -38.25 17.61
C LEU A 11 -22.23 -37.79 16.32
N ILE A 12 -22.92 -37.87 15.17
CA ILE A 12 -22.39 -37.37 13.89
C ILE A 12 -22.23 -35.84 13.92
N LEU A 13 -23.23 -35.11 14.43
CA LEU A 13 -23.15 -33.65 14.58
C LEU A 13 -22.04 -33.24 15.56
N LEU A 14 -21.85 -33.99 16.65
CA LEU A 14 -20.76 -33.78 17.59
C LEU A 14 -19.39 -34.04 16.93
N LEU A 15 -19.25 -35.12 16.17
CA LEU A 15 -18.01 -35.43 15.43
C LEU A 15 -17.73 -34.39 14.33
N PHE A 16 -18.76 -33.86 13.67
CA PHE A 16 -18.63 -32.82 12.65
C PHE A 16 -18.23 -31.48 13.26
N THR A 17 -18.82 -31.11 14.40
CA THR A 17 -18.47 -29.88 15.14
C THR A 17 -17.08 -29.99 15.76
N LEU A 18 -16.71 -31.15 16.31
CA LEU A 18 -15.37 -31.41 16.83
C LEU A 18 -14.32 -31.34 15.70
N THR A 19 -14.55 -31.97 14.55
CA THR A 19 -13.60 -31.90 13.42
C THR A 19 -13.51 -30.50 12.81
N TYR A 20 -14.62 -29.77 12.70
CA TYR A 20 -14.62 -28.37 12.25
C TYR A 20 -13.85 -27.46 13.20
N ASN A 21 -14.09 -27.58 14.52
CA ASN A 21 -13.37 -26.79 15.52
C ASN A 21 -11.89 -27.14 15.57
N SER A 22 -11.51 -28.42 15.47
CA SER A 22 -10.11 -28.85 15.40
C SER A 22 -9.41 -28.31 14.17
N ASN A 23 -10.08 -28.29 13.01
CA ASN A 23 -9.53 -27.72 11.78
C ASN A 23 -9.39 -26.19 11.86
N ALA A 24 -10.37 -25.50 12.44
CA ALA A 24 -10.30 -24.06 12.66
C ALA A 24 -9.19 -23.70 13.66
N GLN A 25 -9.03 -24.47 14.73
CA GLN A 25 -7.99 -24.29 15.72
C GLN A 25 -6.61 -24.58 15.12
N LEU A 26 -6.45 -25.65 14.33
CA LEU A 26 -5.22 -25.95 13.61
C LEU A 26 -4.89 -24.85 12.57
N TYR A 27 -5.88 -24.34 11.85
CA TYR A 27 -5.71 -23.22 10.93
C TYR A 27 -5.24 -21.96 11.67
N ASN A 28 -5.86 -21.63 12.81
CA ASN A 28 -5.45 -20.50 13.64
C ASN A 28 -4.03 -20.69 14.19
N THR A 29 -3.68 -21.88 14.70
CA THR A 29 -2.34 -22.17 15.19
C THR A 29 -1.28 -22.11 14.08
N ILE A 30 -1.60 -22.61 12.88
CA ILE A 30 -0.71 -22.48 11.72
C ILE A 30 -0.56 -21.00 11.33
N HIS A 31 -1.65 -20.25 11.29
CA HIS A 31 -1.64 -18.83 10.97
C HIS A 31 -0.85 -18.00 12.00
N GLU A 32 -1.04 -18.25 13.29
CA GLU A 32 -0.28 -17.65 14.38
C GLU A 32 1.21 -18.02 14.28
N SER A 33 1.53 -19.29 14.00
CA SER A 33 2.92 -19.73 13.83
C SER A 33 3.61 -19.14 12.59
N LEU A 34 2.85 -18.87 11.52
CA LEU A 34 3.34 -18.19 10.33
C LEU A 34 3.57 -16.70 10.62
N GLN A 35 2.68 -16.05 11.37
CA GLN A 35 2.86 -14.66 11.81
C GLN A 35 4.07 -14.49 12.73
N ASP A 36 4.30 -15.41 13.68
CA ASP A 36 5.44 -15.33 14.62
C ASP A 36 6.81 -15.49 13.94
N GLN A 37 6.86 -16.09 12.75
CA GLN A 37 8.09 -16.22 11.96
C GLN A 37 8.25 -15.12 10.90
N GLN A 38 7.19 -14.37 10.61
CA GLN A 38 7.19 -13.42 9.50
C GLN A 38 7.50 -12.00 9.98
N LYS A 39 8.68 -11.49 9.61
CA LYS A 39 9.12 -10.13 9.96
C LYS A 39 8.22 -9.02 9.38
N ILE A 40 7.53 -9.31 8.28
CA ILE A 40 6.62 -8.38 7.60
C ILE A 40 5.18 -8.81 7.91
N PRO A 41 4.43 -8.00 8.68
CA PRO A 41 3.05 -8.30 9.01
C PRO A 41 2.16 -8.40 7.77
N LEU A 42 1.25 -9.38 7.75
CA LEU A 42 0.32 -9.64 6.63
C LEU A 42 -0.86 -8.66 6.60
N HIS A 43 -0.56 -7.37 6.49
CA HIS A 43 -1.55 -6.31 6.33
C HIS A 43 -1.35 -5.59 5.00
N ILE A 44 -2.46 -5.30 4.31
CA ILE A 44 -2.48 -4.47 3.10
C ILE A 44 -3.17 -3.16 3.43
N TYR A 45 -2.45 -2.06 3.26
CA TYR A 45 -2.94 -0.70 3.48
C TYR A 45 -3.20 0.00 2.14
N GLN A 46 -4.42 0.48 1.97
CA GLN A 46 -4.83 1.33 0.86
C GLN A 46 -5.51 2.60 1.40
N THR A 47 -5.38 3.70 0.68
CA THR A 47 -6.10 4.95 1.00
C THR A 47 -6.75 5.58 -0.22
N TRP A 48 -7.83 6.31 0.03
CA TRP A 48 -8.48 7.17 -0.94
C TRP A 48 -9.07 8.39 -0.24
N HIS A 49 -9.52 9.39 -1.00
CA HIS A 49 -10.05 10.61 -0.38
C HIS A 49 -11.43 10.43 0.27
N THR A 50 -12.10 9.30 0.06
CA THR A 50 -13.42 8.99 0.60
C THR A 50 -13.68 7.48 0.55
N LYS A 51 -14.58 6.98 1.41
CA LYS A 51 -15.13 5.62 1.34
C LYS A 51 -16.05 5.38 0.16
N HIS A 52 -16.59 6.44 -0.46
CA HIS A 52 -17.47 6.34 -1.61
C HIS A 52 -16.69 6.13 -2.91
N LEU A 53 -16.35 4.87 -3.19
CA LEU A 53 -15.63 4.46 -4.39
C LEU A 53 -16.55 4.38 -5.62
N SER A 54 -15.98 4.65 -6.80
CA SER A 54 -16.65 4.30 -8.06
C SER A 54 -16.86 2.78 -8.14
N LYS A 55 -17.78 2.33 -8.99
CA LYS A 55 -18.05 0.89 -9.12
C LYS A 55 -16.81 0.11 -9.58
N LYS A 56 -16.01 0.67 -10.50
CA LYS A 56 -14.81 0.00 -11.03
C LYS A 56 -13.68 -0.03 -10.00
N MET A 57 -13.46 1.07 -9.29
CA MET A 57 -12.49 1.12 -8.20
C MET A 57 -12.86 0.17 -7.06
N LYS A 58 -14.14 0.12 -6.66
CA LYS A 58 -14.63 -0.84 -5.66
C LYS A 58 -14.38 -2.28 -6.12
N ASN A 59 -14.66 -2.60 -7.38
CA ASN A 59 -14.40 -3.94 -7.91
C ASN A 59 -12.89 -4.28 -7.90
N CYS A 60 -12.01 -3.30 -8.15
CA CYS A 60 -10.56 -3.50 -8.06
C CYS A 60 -10.13 -3.85 -6.62
N VAL A 61 -10.60 -3.10 -5.62
CA VAL A 61 -10.34 -3.37 -4.20
C VAL A 61 -10.87 -4.75 -3.78
N GLU A 62 -12.10 -5.10 -4.16
CA GLU A 62 -12.68 -6.40 -3.81
C GLU A 62 -11.97 -7.58 -4.52
N LYS A 63 -11.45 -7.36 -5.74
CA LYS A 63 -10.59 -8.35 -6.42
C LYS A 63 -9.28 -8.55 -5.64
N LEU A 64 -8.62 -7.49 -5.21
CA LEU A 64 -7.39 -7.58 -4.41
C LEU A 64 -7.61 -8.39 -3.13
N LYS A 65 -8.72 -8.16 -2.41
CA LYS A 65 -9.14 -8.94 -1.25
C LYS A 65 -9.33 -10.40 -1.55
N LYS A 66 -10.11 -10.70 -2.59
CA LYS A 66 -10.36 -12.08 -3.04
C LYS A 66 -9.08 -12.80 -3.44
N ASP A 67 -8.15 -12.09 -4.06
CA ASP A 67 -6.90 -12.67 -4.52
C ASP A 67 -5.89 -12.88 -3.38
N ASN A 68 -5.97 -12.14 -2.28
CA ASN A 68 -5.00 -12.23 -1.18
C ASN A 68 -5.75 -12.38 0.17
N PRO A 69 -6.53 -13.47 0.36
CA PRO A 69 -7.36 -13.67 1.55
C PRO A 69 -6.56 -13.88 2.86
N GLU A 70 -5.27 -14.19 2.75
CA GLU A 70 -4.32 -14.34 3.86
C GLU A 70 -3.90 -13.02 4.51
N PHE A 71 -4.19 -11.88 3.86
CA PHE A 71 -3.89 -10.56 4.39
C PHE A 71 -5.10 -9.96 5.10
N GLU A 72 -4.85 -9.19 6.16
CA GLU A 72 -5.84 -8.26 6.68
C GLU A 72 -5.87 -7.00 5.79
N HIS A 73 -7.05 -6.64 5.29
CA HIS A 73 -7.21 -5.53 4.34
C HIS A 73 -7.71 -4.26 5.04
N HIS A 74 -6.89 -3.24 4.97
CA HIS A 74 -7.07 -1.94 5.61
C HIS A 74 -7.31 -0.86 4.57
N PHE A 75 -8.49 -0.26 4.57
CA PHE A 75 -8.84 0.83 3.65
C PHE A 75 -9.17 2.09 4.42
N TYR A 76 -8.38 3.15 4.24
CA TYR A 76 -8.49 4.42 4.95
C TYR A 76 -8.99 5.54 4.04
N ASP A 77 -9.91 6.37 4.52
CA ASP A 77 -10.14 7.69 3.94
C ASP A 77 -9.22 8.75 4.55
N ILE A 78 -9.27 9.99 4.04
CA ILE A 78 -8.38 11.07 4.51
C ILE A 78 -8.60 11.45 5.98
N HIS A 79 -9.79 11.24 6.54
CA HIS A 79 -10.09 11.55 7.93
C HIS A 79 -9.49 10.47 8.84
N GLU A 80 -9.66 9.21 8.47
CA GLU A 80 -9.02 8.10 9.18
C GLU A 80 -7.48 8.17 9.06
N CYS A 81 -6.94 8.56 7.91
CA CYS A 81 -5.50 8.79 7.75
C CYS A 81 -4.99 9.85 8.74
N ARG A 82 -5.74 10.96 8.89
CA ARG A 82 -5.41 12.02 9.84
C ARG A 82 -5.52 11.54 11.29
N THR A 83 -6.58 10.81 11.62
CA THR A 83 -6.79 10.24 12.97
C THR A 83 -5.68 9.27 13.33
N PHE A 84 -5.30 8.38 12.41
CA PHE A 84 -4.19 7.45 12.59
C PHE A 84 -2.89 8.19 12.94
N ILE A 85 -2.56 9.26 12.20
CA ILE A 85 -1.37 10.07 12.48
C ILE A 85 -1.48 10.72 13.86
N LYS A 86 -2.62 11.33 14.18
CA LYS A 86 -2.87 11.99 15.49
C LYS A 86 -2.67 11.03 16.67
N GLU A 87 -3.05 9.77 16.52
CA GLU A 87 -3.01 8.77 17.60
C GLU A 87 -1.63 8.10 17.75
N ASN A 88 -0.80 8.12 16.71
CA ASN A 88 0.44 7.32 16.66
C ASN A 88 1.73 8.14 16.52
N PHE A 89 1.65 9.43 16.19
CA PHE A 89 2.80 10.28 15.92
C PHE A 89 2.70 11.62 16.64
N ASP A 90 3.85 12.27 16.78
CA ASP A 90 3.94 13.59 17.38
C ASP A 90 3.18 14.65 16.58
N LYS A 91 2.85 15.75 17.28
CA LYS A 91 2.11 16.89 16.70
C LYS A 91 2.73 17.41 15.41
N GLU A 92 4.05 17.38 15.27
CA GLU A 92 4.77 17.82 14.07
C GLU A 92 4.31 17.07 12.80
N VAL A 93 4.12 15.75 12.90
CA VAL A 93 3.69 14.91 11.76
C VAL A 93 2.22 15.21 11.41
N LEU A 94 1.37 15.41 12.41
CA LEU A 94 -0.02 15.81 12.21
C LEU A 94 -0.12 17.19 11.56
N ASP A 95 0.67 18.17 12.04
CA ASP A 95 0.72 19.51 11.48
C ASP A 95 1.22 19.48 10.03
N ALA A 96 2.22 18.64 9.73
CA ALA A 96 2.69 18.43 8.36
C ALA A 96 1.59 17.85 7.47
N TYR A 97 0.88 16.83 7.94
CA TYR A 97 -0.25 16.25 7.22
C TYR A 97 -1.32 17.29 6.93
N ASP A 98 -1.71 18.10 7.93
CA ASP A 98 -2.76 19.10 7.80
C ASP A 98 -2.39 20.21 6.80
N LYS A 99 -1.13 20.66 6.81
CA LYS A 99 -0.64 21.71 5.92
C LYS A 99 -0.42 21.27 4.48
N LEU A 100 -0.30 19.97 4.18
CA LEU A 100 -0.23 19.51 2.79
C LEU A 100 -1.59 19.71 2.09
N LYS A 101 -1.64 20.54 1.05
CA LYS A 101 -2.87 20.81 0.29
C LYS A 101 -3.24 19.66 -0.66
N PRO A 102 -2.32 19.09 -1.46
CA PRO A 102 -2.66 18.01 -2.37
C PRO A 102 -2.96 16.70 -1.64
N LEU A 103 -4.09 16.07 -1.96
CA LEU A 103 -4.48 14.78 -1.38
C LEU A 103 -3.46 13.67 -1.70
N ALA A 104 -2.78 13.75 -2.84
CA ALA A 104 -1.69 12.84 -3.19
C ALA A 104 -0.52 12.94 -2.21
N PHE A 105 -0.15 14.17 -1.80
CA PHE A 105 0.94 14.39 -0.84
C PHE A 105 0.54 13.99 0.58
N LYS A 106 -0.73 14.20 0.96
CA LYS A 106 -1.27 13.65 2.21
C LYS A 106 -1.17 12.11 2.23
N ALA A 107 -1.51 11.44 1.13
CA ALA A 107 -1.39 10.00 0.98
C ALA A 107 0.08 9.52 0.96
N ASP A 108 1.01 10.31 0.43
CA ASP A 108 2.45 10.04 0.53
C ASP A 108 2.93 10.07 1.99
N LEU A 109 2.58 11.09 2.78
CA LEU A 109 2.97 11.11 4.19
C LEU A 109 2.34 9.94 4.95
N TRP A 110 1.04 9.71 4.75
CA TRP A 110 0.32 8.65 5.47
C TRP A 110 0.88 7.25 5.20
N ARG A 111 1.24 6.92 3.95
CA ARG A 111 1.77 5.58 3.65
C ARG A 111 3.10 5.31 4.33
N TYR A 112 3.95 6.32 4.49
CA TYR A 112 5.19 6.16 5.27
C TYR A 112 4.88 5.99 6.75
N CYS A 113 3.93 6.76 7.29
CA CYS A 113 3.51 6.62 8.69
C CYS A 113 2.93 5.24 9.00
N VAL A 114 1.99 4.74 8.18
CA VAL A 114 1.35 3.45 8.44
C VAL A 114 2.34 2.28 8.32
N LEU A 115 3.23 2.32 7.32
CA LEU A 115 4.28 1.31 7.18
C LEU A 115 5.34 1.41 8.27
N TYR A 116 5.72 2.62 8.71
CA TYR A 116 6.64 2.77 9.84
C TYR A 116 6.06 2.17 11.11
N LYS A 117 4.79 2.43 11.40
CA LYS A 117 4.15 1.96 12.63
C LYS A 117 3.86 0.46 12.61
N ASN A 118 3.32 -0.04 11.50
CA ASN A 118 2.73 -1.38 11.44
C ASN A 118 3.50 -2.35 10.53
N GLY A 119 4.41 -1.87 9.68
CA GLY A 119 4.99 -2.67 8.60
C GLY A 119 3.93 -3.09 7.59
N GLY A 120 4.23 -4.13 6.82
CA GLY A 120 3.31 -4.76 5.87
C GLY A 120 3.40 -4.17 4.47
N VAL A 121 2.27 -4.18 3.75
CA VAL A 121 2.20 -3.81 2.33
C VAL A 121 1.39 -2.52 2.18
N TYR A 122 1.96 -1.49 1.57
CA TYR A 122 1.19 -0.38 1.02
C TYR A 122 0.99 -0.59 -0.46
N LEU A 123 -0.24 -0.39 -0.92
CA LEU A 123 -0.59 -0.50 -2.34
C LEU A 123 -1.61 0.57 -2.73
N ASP A 124 -1.28 1.39 -3.73
CA ASP A 124 -2.24 2.36 -4.25
C ASP A 124 -3.53 1.66 -4.70
N ILE A 125 -4.69 2.30 -4.41
CA ILE A 125 -6.03 1.72 -4.60
C ILE A 125 -6.35 1.21 -6.02
N LYS A 126 -5.57 1.64 -7.00
CA LYS A 126 -5.72 1.32 -8.42
C LYS A 126 -5.10 -0.01 -8.84
N TYR A 127 -4.26 -0.60 -8.01
CA TYR A 127 -3.55 -1.83 -8.36
C TYR A 127 -4.39 -3.08 -8.07
N HIS A 128 -4.29 -4.05 -8.98
CA HIS A 128 -4.67 -5.44 -8.73
C HIS A 128 -3.53 -6.38 -9.17
N CYS A 129 -3.53 -7.60 -8.65
CA CYS A 129 -2.57 -8.64 -9.03
C CYS A 129 -2.88 -9.22 -10.42
N GLU A 130 -1.84 -9.34 -11.24
CA GLU A 130 -1.92 -9.88 -12.60
C GLU A 130 -1.48 -11.35 -12.64
N ASN A 131 -1.97 -12.09 -13.64
CA ASN A 131 -1.48 -13.45 -13.96
C ASN A 131 -1.44 -14.44 -12.79
N GLY A 132 -2.39 -14.32 -11.84
CA GLY A 132 -2.45 -15.18 -10.66
C GLY A 132 -1.38 -14.90 -9.60
N PHE A 133 -0.61 -13.82 -9.74
CA PHE A 133 0.34 -13.36 -8.74
C PHE A 133 -0.35 -13.14 -7.38
N LYS A 134 0.36 -13.46 -6.30
CA LYS A 134 -0.10 -13.33 -4.92
C LYS A 134 0.94 -12.56 -4.13
N LEU A 135 0.49 -11.60 -3.32
CA LEU A 135 1.39 -10.77 -2.50
C LEU A 135 2.15 -11.58 -1.45
N ILE A 136 1.60 -12.72 -1.01
CA ILE A 136 2.30 -13.64 -0.09
C ILE A 136 3.66 -14.11 -0.62
N ASN A 137 3.85 -14.09 -1.94
CA ASN A 137 5.09 -14.54 -2.58
C ASN A 137 6.25 -13.53 -2.44
N VAL A 138 6.00 -12.31 -1.96
CA VAL A 138 7.00 -11.22 -1.92
C VAL A 138 7.11 -10.53 -0.56
N VAL A 139 6.48 -11.07 0.48
CA VAL A 139 6.48 -10.52 1.85
C VAL A 139 7.47 -11.23 2.77
N ASN A 140 8.48 -11.87 2.20
CA ASN A 140 9.62 -12.45 2.92
C ASN A 140 10.77 -11.44 3.12
N SER A 141 10.74 -10.32 2.41
CA SER A 141 11.70 -9.22 2.54
C SER A 141 11.04 -7.89 2.16
N GLU A 142 11.67 -6.78 2.57
CA GLU A 142 11.25 -5.46 2.10
C GLU A 142 11.34 -5.38 0.57
N LEU A 143 10.40 -4.64 -0.03
CA LEU A 143 10.28 -4.55 -1.48
C LEU A 143 10.08 -3.10 -1.89
N LEU A 144 10.88 -2.71 -2.88
CA LEU A 144 10.83 -1.42 -3.55
C LEU A 144 10.64 -1.63 -5.05
N VAL A 145 10.23 -0.57 -5.74
CA VAL A 145 10.00 -0.58 -7.18
C VAL A 145 10.71 0.63 -7.80
N LYS A 146 11.62 0.41 -8.76
CA LYS A 146 12.29 1.52 -9.49
C LYS A 146 11.43 2.01 -10.65
N GLU A 147 11.57 3.27 -11.05
CA GLU A 147 10.79 3.83 -12.17
C GLU A 147 11.49 3.66 -13.51
N PHE A 148 10.72 3.27 -14.54
CA PHE A 148 11.13 3.18 -15.93
C PHE A 148 10.26 4.09 -16.79
N TRP A 149 10.89 5.08 -17.43
CA TRP A 149 10.20 6.10 -18.21
C TRP A 149 11.03 6.46 -19.45
N ASN A 150 10.37 6.68 -20.59
CA ASN A 150 11.01 7.03 -21.87
C ASN A 150 12.19 6.11 -22.24
N GLY A 151 12.03 4.79 -22.06
CA GLY A 151 13.01 3.78 -22.46
C GLY A 151 14.22 3.64 -21.53
N LYS A 152 14.22 4.26 -20.34
CA LYS A 152 15.31 4.12 -19.37
C LYS A 152 14.83 4.13 -17.92
N PHE A 153 15.63 3.56 -17.03
CA PHE A 153 15.42 3.72 -15.59
C PHE A 153 15.68 5.16 -15.17
N VAL A 154 14.81 5.69 -14.31
CA VAL A 154 14.89 7.06 -13.83
C VAL A 154 15.83 7.11 -12.63
N GLU A 155 16.87 7.94 -12.73
CA GLU A 155 17.86 8.07 -11.67
C GLU A 155 17.28 8.72 -10.42
N ASN A 156 17.61 8.14 -9.25
CA ASN A 156 17.22 8.62 -7.93
C ASN A 156 15.70 8.77 -7.77
N VAL A 157 14.93 7.84 -8.34
CA VAL A 157 13.47 7.77 -8.18
C VAL A 157 13.06 6.34 -7.88
N VAL A 158 12.34 6.17 -6.77
CA VAL A 158 11.75 4.90 -6.35
C VAL A 158 10.25 5.11 -6.26
N ASN A 159 9.48 4.31 -6.98
CA ASN A 159 8.03 4.36 -6.96
C ASN A 159 7.51 4.06 -5.54
N ASN A 160 6.60 4.89 -5.04
CA ASN A 160 6.03 4.74 -3.71
C ASN A 160 4.58 4.22 -3.74
N GLY A 161 4.09 3.73 -4.88
CA GLY A 161 2.73 3.21 -5.07
C GLY A 161 2.59 1.73 -4.72
N PHE A 162 3.70 1.00 -4.60
CA PHE A 162 3.77 -0.36 -4.06
C PHE A 162 5.06 -0.48 -3.23
N MET A 163 4.90 -0.71 -1.93
CA MET A 163 6.02 -0.79 -0.99
C MET A 163 5.74 -1.84 0.07
N ILE A 164 6.79 -2.56 0.48
CA ILE A 164 6.74 -3.53 1.56
C ILE A 164 7.88 -3.23 2.53
N TYR A 165 7.56 -3.08 3.81
CA TYR A 165 8.52 -2.76 4.86
C TYR A 165 8.27 -3.55 6.13
N GLU A 166 9.34 -3.81 6.89
CA GLU A 166 9.23 -4.21 8.29
C GLU A 166 8.77 -3.00 9.15
N PRO A 167 8.06 -3.22 10.27
CA PRO A 167 7.73 -2.15 11.20
C PRO A 167 8.99 -1.51 11.79
N ASN A 168 8.92 -0.23 12.14
CA ASN A 168 10.00 0.59 12.70
C ASN A 168 11.22 0.75 11.77
N ASN A 169 11.03 0.67 10.45
CA ASN A 169 12.12 0.87 9.50
C ASN A 169 12.69 2.31 9.57
N HIS A 170 14.00 2.42 9.82
CA HIS A 170 14.72 3.69 10.01
C HIS A 170 14.72 4.61 8.77
N VAL A 171 14.58 4.06 7.56
CA VAL A 171 14.45 4.87 6.33
C VAL A 171 13.11 5.58 6.31
N LEU A 172 12.03 4.87 6.66
CA LEU A 172 10.69 5.46 6.75
C LEU A 172 10.63 6.59 7.79
N GLU A 173 11.26 6.40 8.95
CA GLU A 173 11.36 7.45 9.98
C GLU A 173 12.03 8.72 9.44
N LYS A 174 13.15 8.56 8.72
CA LYS A 174 13.87 9.69 8.11
C LYS A 174 13.06 10.38 7.02
N ILE A 175 12.31 9.63 6.21
CA ILE A 175 11.41 10.19 5.20
C ILE A 175 10.31 11.02 5.87
N ILE A 176 9.66 10.50 6.90
CA ILE A 176 8.61 11.21 7.65
C ILE A 176 9.15 12.53 8.21
N LYS A 177 10.31 12.49 8.88
CA LYS A 177 10.99 13.70 9.41
C LYS A 177 11.34 14.69 8.29
N ARG A 178 11.80 14.20 7.14
CA ARG A 178 12.11 15.05 5.99
C ARG A 178 10.87 15.71 5.40
N ILE A 179 9.74 15.01 5.34
CA ILE A 179 8.47 15.60 4.90
C ILE A 179 8.03 16.69 5.89
N CYS A 180 8.14 16.44 7.20
CA CYS A 180 7.83 17.45 8.21
C CYS A 180 8.68 18.71 8.02
N TRP A 181 10.00 18.55 7.85
CA TRP A 181 10.90 19.64 7.54
C TRP A 181 10.52 20.36 6.23
N ASN A 182 10.20 19.62 5.17
CA ASN A 182 9.79 20.20 3.89
C ASN A 182 8.54 21.08 4.06
N VAL A 183 7.54 20.60 4.79
CA VAL A 183 6.29 21.33 5.05
C VAL A 183 6.55 22.56 5.93
N GLN A 184 7.31 22.41 7.01
CA GLN A 184 7.64 23.51 7.93
C GLN A 184 8.37 24.65 7.21
N ASN A 185 9.26 24.32 6.27
CA ASN A 185 10.07 25.29 5.54
C ASN A 185 9.47 25.70 4.19
N LYS A 186 8.23 25.27 3.88
CA LYS A 186 7.57 25.48 2.58
C LYS A 186 8.51 25.14 1.41
N TYR A 187 9.22 24.01 1.50
CA TYR A 187 10.26 23.60 0.56
C TYR A 187 9.68 23.16 -0.79
N TYR A 188 10.31 23.58 -1.89
CA TYR A 188 10.00 23.13 -3.25
C TYR A 188 11.24 22.49 -3.88
N SER A 189 11.19 21.17 -4.08
CA SER A 189 12.13 20.45 -4.94
C SER A 189 11.92 20.81 -6.41
N ASP A 190 12.98 20.71 -7.21
CA ASP A 190 12.96 20.81 -8.68
C ASP A 190 12.13 19.69 -9.34
N LYS A 191 11.97 18.55 -8.66
CA LYS A 191 11.07 17.47 -9.08
C LYS A 191 9.71 17.63 -8.39
N CYS A 192 8.63 17.49 -9.15
CA CYS A 192 7.26 17.65 -8.63
C CYS A 192 6.85 16.62 -7.56
N SER A 193 7.58 15.51 -7.47
CA SER A 193 7.41 14.49 -6.43
C SER A 193 8.53 14.50 -5.38
N GLY A 194 9.36 15.53 -5.34
CA GLY A 194 10.50 15.64 -4.39
C GLY A 194 10.12 16.19 -3.00
N GLN A 195 8.86 16.56 -2.80
CA GLN A 195 8.33 17.12 -1.56
C GLN A 195 7.87 16.01 -0.62
N THR A 196 7.24 14.97 -1.18
CA THR A 196 6.69 13.83 -0.44
C THR A 196 6.79 12.50 -1.18
N GLY A 197 6.95 12.49 -2.50
CA GLY A 197 6.68 11.33 -3.35
C GLY A 197 7.92 10.54 -3.83
N PRO A 198 7.83 9.87 -5.00
CA PRO A 198 8.89 8.99 -5.50
C PRO A 198 10.29 9.59 -5.61
N SER A 199 10.39 10.88 -5.96
CA SER A 199 11.68 11.56 -6.05
C SER A 199 12.29 11.79 -4.68
N LEU A 200 11.48 12.06 -3.65
CA LEU A 200 11.97 12.16 -2.27
C LEU A 200 12.43 10.80 -1.76
N LEU A 201 11.60 9.76 -1.94
CA LEU A 201 11.92 8.38 -1.53
C LEU A 201 13.27 7.95 -2.10
N GLY A 202 13.50 8.21 -3.40
CA GLY A 202 14.75 7.89 -4.08
C GLY A 202 16.00 8.54 -3.46
N THR A 203 15.89 9.67 -2.77
CA THR A 203 17.05 10.32 -2.13
C THR A 203 17.58 9.57 -0.89
N PHE A 204 16.81 8.63 -0.35
CA PHE A 204 17.21 7.83 0.82
C PHE A 204 17.90 6.51 0.45
N TYR A 205 18.08 6.25 -0.84
CA TYR A 205 18.75 5.07 -1.35
C TYR A 205 19.94 5.48 -2.21
N THR A 206 21.04 4.74 -2.07
CA THR A 206 22.19 4.88 -2.96
C THR A 206 21.83 4.39 -4.36
N LYS A 207 22.59 4.85 -5.37
CA LYS A 207 22.44 4.35 -6.74
C LYS A 207 22.56 2.83 -6.82
N GLU A 208 23.52 2.24 -6.11
CA GLU A 208 23.71 0.78 -6.07
C GLU A 208 22.48 0.06 -5.52
N GLN A 209 21.89 0.56 -4.43
CA GLN A 209 20.65 0.00 -3.88
C GLN A 209 19.50 0.06 -4.88
N ILE A 210 19.34 1.20 -5.58
CA ILE A 210 18.27 1.36 -6.59
C ILE A 210 18.51 0.44 -7.80
N ASP A 211 19.75 0.35 -8.28
CA ASP A 211 20.10 -0.50 -9.43
C ASP A 211 19.79 -1.98 -9.13
N ASN A 212 20.01 -2.41 -7.89
CA ASN A 212 19.73 -3.77 -7.39
C ASN A 212 18.24 -4.06 -7.09
N ILE A 213 17.33 -3.09 -7.26
CA ILE A 213 15.88 -3.35 -7.13
C ILE A 213 15.42 -4.29 -8.27
N ASN A 214 14.75 -5.39 -7.90
CA ASN A 214 14.26 -6.43 -8.81
C ASN A 214 12.91 -6.13 -9.48
N TYR A 215 12.23 -5.07 -9.09
CA TYR A 215 10.91 -4.70 -9.62
C TYR A 215 10.95 -3.31 -10.22
N PHE A 216 10.28 -3.12 -11.35
CA PHE A 216 10.15 -1.79 -11.93
C PHE A 216 8.72 -1.46 -12.33
N TYR A 217 8.42 -0.18 -12.23
CA TYR A 217 7.17 0.41 -12.67
C TYR A 217 7.36 1.06 -14.04
N TYR A 218 6.43 0.82 -14.95
CA TYR A 218 6.34 1.52 -16.23
C TYR A 218 4.88 1.81 -16.59
N GLU A 219 4.67 2.76 -17.49
CA GLU A 219 3.36 2.99 -18.08
C GLU A 219 3.35 2.68 -19.57
N GLU A 220 2.28 2.04 -20.02
CA GLU A 220 2.01 1.76 -21.43
C GLU A 220 0.50 1.87 -21.66
N ASN A 221 0.08 2.49 -22.77
CA ASN A 221 -1.33 2.63 -23.14
C ASN A 221 -2.22 3.20 -22.01
N ARG A 222 -1.69 4.19 -21.26
CA ARG A 222 -2.34 4.81 -20.08
C ARG A 222 -2.63 3.85 -18.92
N ARG A 223 -1.95 2.71 -18.84
CA ARG A 223 -1.98 1.79 -17.70
C ARG A 223 -0.59 1.70 -17.08
N GLY A 224 -0.54 1.68 -15.76
CA GLY A 224 0.68 1.43 -15.01
C GLY A 224 0.82 -0.06 -14.70
N PHE A 225 2.06 -0.55 -14.75
CA PHE A 225 2.42 -1.94 -14.53
C PHE A 225 3.60 -2.02 -13.57
N VAL A 226 3.63 -3.03 -12.72
CA VAL A 226 4.84 -3.44 -11.99
C VAL A 226 5.28 -4.79 -12.54
N LYS A 227 6.54 -4.87 -12.95
CA LYS A 227 7.14 -6.05 -13.56
C LYS A 227 8.35 -6.51 -12.73
N ASP A 228 8.44 -7.81 -12.53
CA ASP A 228 9.63 -8.48 -12.01
C ASP A 228 10.67 -8.61 -13.13
N ILE A 229 11.87 -8.09 -12.89
CA ILE A 229 12.98 -8.08 -13.85
C ILE A 229 13.52 -9.48 -14.10
N GLN A 230 13.57 -10.32 -13.07
CA GLN A 230 14.19 -11.64 -13.17
C GLN A 230 13.31 -12.61 -13.93
N THR A 231 12.00 -12.57 -13.67
CA THR A 231 11.04 -13.50 -14.29
C THR A 231 10.36 -12.95 -15.53
N ASP A 232 10.56 -11.67 -15.84
CA ASP A 232 9.87 -10.93 -16.90
C ASP A 232 8.34 -10.93 -16.77
N LYS A 233 7.81 -11.17 -15.55
CA LYS A 233 6.36 -11.24 -15.30
C LYS A 233 5.81 -9.92 -14.79
N ILE A 234 4.66 -9.53 -15.33
CA ILE A 234 3.84 -8.46 -14.75
C ILE A 234 3.14 -9.02 -13.51
N ILE A 235 3.37 -8.37 -12.36
CA ILE A 235 2.84 -8.80 -11.06
C ILE A 235 1.65 -7.93 -10.61
N LEU A 236 1.64 -6.66 -11.00
CA LEU A 236 0.56 -5.71 -10.68
C LEU A 236 0.26 -4.85 -11.90
N SER A 237 -1.00 -4.44 -12.04
CA SER A 237 -1.36 -3.39 -12.99
C SER A 237 -2.48 -2.49 -12.46
N PHE A 238 -2.64 -1.32 -13.07
CA PHE A 238 -3.83 -0.52 -12.85
C PHE A 238 -5.05 -1.21 -13.47
N TYR A 239 -6.20 -1.13 -12.77
CA TYR A 239 -7.47 -1.44 -13.43
C TYR A 239 -7.71 -0.48 -14.60
N LEU A 240 -8.33 -1.02 -15.66
CA LEU A 240 -8.35 -0.43 -16.99
C LEU A 240 -8.90 1.01 -17.01
N GLU A 241 -10.00 1.25 -16.28
CA GLU A 241 -10.72 2.52 -16.30
C GLU A 241 -10.14 3.60 -15.38
N TYR A 242 -9.08 3.30 -14.60
CA TYR A 242 -8.58 4.21 -13.56
C TYR A 242 -8.24 5.61 -14.09
N ARG A 243 -7.51 5.69 -15.21
CA ARG A 243 -7.11 6.99 -15.78
C ARG A 243 -8.27 7.75 -16.39
N ASP A 244 -9.35 7.09 -16.77
CA ASP A 244 -10.54 7.75 -17.31
C ASP A 244 -11.44 8.27 -16.18
N GLU A 245 -11.57 7.51 -15.08
CA GLU A 245 -12.22 7.98 -13.85
C GLU A 245 -11.44 9.13 -13.19
N GLN A 246 -10.12 9.16 -13.31
CA GLN A 246 -9.33 10.31 -12.84
C GLN A 246 -9.59 11.57 -13.66
N LYS A 247 -9.66 11.45 -15.00
CA LYS A 247 -9.92 12.58 -15.91
C LYS A 247 -11.32 13.17 -15.77
N SER A 248 -12.31 12.36 -15.41
CA SER A 248 -13.67 12.86 -15.16
C SER A 248 -13.79 13.63 -13.84
N SER A 249 -12.79 13.53 -12.96
CA SER A 249 -12.72 14.33 -11.75
C SER A 249 -12.38 15.78 -12.08
N LYS A 250 -13.23 16.73 -11.65
CA LYS A 250 -12.98 18.18 -11.77
C LYS A 250 -11.97 18.71 -10.73
N LYS A 251 -11.22 17.83 -10.06
CA LYS A 251 -10.25 18.23 -9.04
C LYS A 251 -8.99 18.75 -9.70
N GLU A 252 -8.44 19.84 -9.17
CA GLU A 252 -7.13 20.34 -9.59
C GLU A 252 -6.08 19.24 -9.43
N TYR A 253 -5.25 19.06 -10.45
CA TYR A 253 -4.22 18.04 -10.44
C TYR A 253 -3.04 18.53 -9.61
N TRP A 254 -2.50 17.65 -8.76
CA TRP A 254 -1.49 18.05 -7.77
C TRP A 254 -0.20 18.60 -8.39
N GLN A 255 0.14 18.19 -9.62
CA GLN A 255 1.26 18.75 -10.36
C GLN A 255 1.05 20.23 -10.69
N ASP A 256 -0.19 20.65 -10.94
CA ASP A 256 -0.50 22.04 -11.26
C ASP A 256 -0.42 22.90 -9.99
N MET A 257 -0.90 22.39 -8.85
CA MET A 257 -0.68 23.00 -7.53
C MET A 257 0.81 23.18 -7.23
N TRP A 258 1.65 22.17 -7.54
CA TRP A 258 3.09 22.27 -7.39
C TRP A 258 3.71 23.34 -8.28
N LYS A 259 3.36 23.37 -9.58
CA LYS A 259 3.84 24.41 -10.53
C LYS A 259 3.47 25.81 -10.06
N ASN A 260 2.28 25.97 -9.49
CA ASN A 260 1.76 27.25 -9.00
C ASN A 260 2.28 27.62 -7.60
N LYS A 261 3.16 26.81 -7.01
CA LYS A 261 3.66 26.98 -5.64
C LYS A 261 2.54 27.07 -4.59
N ASP A 262 1.56 26.18 -4.69
CA ASP A 262 0.35 26.18 -3.86
C ASP A 262 0.08 24.77 -3.28
N ILE A 263 1.07 24.20 -2.60
CA ILE A 263 0.99 22.83 -2.02
C ILE A 263 0.99 22.83 -0.49
N TYR A 264 1.20 23.99 0.12
CA TYR A 264 1.20 24.18 1.58
C TYR A 264 0.12 25.18 1.97
N ILE A 265 -0.63 24.88 3.03
CA ILE A 265 -1.54 25.81 3.67
C ILE A 265 -0.72 26.75 4.56
N GLU A 266 -1.11 28.04 4.60
CA GLU A 266 -0.55 29.07 5.48
C GLU A 266 -0.68 28.72 6.97
#